data_AF-A0A7L6BID9-F1
#
_entry.id   AF-A0A7L6BID9-F1
#
_cell.length_a   1.000
_cell.length_b   1.000
_cell.length_c   1.000
_cell.angle_alpha   90.00
_cell.angle_beta   90.00
_cell.angle_gamma   90.00
#
_symmetry.space_group_name_H-M   'P 1'
#
loop_
_entity.id
_entity.type
_entity.pdbx_description
1 polymer ?
#
loop_
_entity_poly.entity_id
_entity_poly.type
_entity_poly.pdbx_seq_one_letter_code
_entity_poly.pdbx_strand_id
1 'polypeptide(L)'
;MALDLDMLRKPNSRKKGLKILVYGPTGVGKTVFGLSFPEIIAMDSEDGYAWYEGTERAKNLLGIVDSQSFDDLANLIDELDENVDDFKTLIIDSETKIYENIQEALQEVEESRAIRKGKDVLDANLSVRSWGKIKQLASRLQNLKLKLASQGINIVSIAQASDVMKDAGSGVRVKTGEKPDMAKKAPFDYDVVLRLFTRDNKYFGVVEKDRTDTYARGTEIENPSYANWAKRLEADDNKGNVIVKDFSKDKKKAKVAYEESITSEMPFEDQVADFLSLLEGQDKKQEFATKVKEMTGSKTLSALTKEQQNKVIKYMNEQKVKILDETPVAA
;
A
#
# COMPACT_ATOMS: atom_id res chain seq x y z
N MET A 1 -9.13 28.88 23.91
CA MET A 1 -8.47 29.33 22.68
C MET A 1 -8.68 28.27 21.62
N ALA A 2 -9.29 28.61 20.47
CA ALA A 2 -9.34 27.70 19.35
C ALA A 2 -7.93 27.60 18.76
N LEU A 3 -7.41 26.38 18.60
CA LEU A 3 -6.19 26.14 17.82
C LEU A 3 -6.51 26.44 16.36
N ASP A 4 -6.06 27.58 15.87
CA ASP A 4 -6.16 27.98 14.47
C ASP A 4 -4.89 27.54 13.73
N LEU A 5 -4.90 26.28 13.31
CA LEU A 5 -3.83 25.67 12.51
C LEU A 5 -4.47 25.14 11.23
N ASP A 6 -4.15 25.75 10.09
CA ASP A 6 -4.73 25.45 8.78
C ASP A 6 -4.60 23.98 8.34
N MET A 7 -3.62 23.26 8.88
CA MET A 7 -3.40 21.83 8.56
C MET A 7 -4.32 20.88 9.34
N LEU A 8 -5.06 21.38 10.34
CA LEU A 8 -5.90 20.54 11.18
C LEU A 8 -7.26 20.29 10.55
N ARG A 9 -7.58 19.01 10.41
CA ARG A 9 -8.93 18.57 10.08
C ARG A 9 -9.66 18.14 11.36
N LYS A 10 -10.87 18.65 11.58
CA LYS A 10 -11.73 18.23 12.69
C LYS A 10 -12.08 16.73 12.60
N PRO A 11 -12.12 16.00 13.74
CA PRO A 11 -12.64 14.63 13.76
C PRO A 11 -14.08 14.57 13.24
N ASN A 12 -14.43 13.52 12.50
CA ASN A 12 -15.78 13.26 12.01
C ASN A 12 -16.00 11.76 11.77
N SER A 13 -17.27 11.34 11.69
CA SER A 13 -17.67 10.06 11.13
C SER A 13 -17.31 10.00 9.65
N ARG A 14 -16.93 8.81 9.16
CA ARG A 14 -16.44 8.59 7.79
C ARG A 14 -16.76 7.19 7.35
N LYS A 15 -17.12 7.01 6.09
CA LYS A 15 -17.10 5.70 5.45
C LYS A 15 -15.67 5.22 5.29
N LYS A 16 -15.36 4.06 5.84
CA LYS A 16 -14.06 3.38 5.70
C LYS A 16 -14.30 1.87 5.64
N GLY A 17 -13.59 1.20 4.73
CA GLY A 17 -13.56 -0.25 4.68
C GLY A 17 -12.58 -0.85 5.67
N LEU A 18 -12.80 -2.11 6.01
CA LEU A 18 -11.97 -2.83 6.95
C LEU A 18 -10.78 -3.46 6.24
N LYS A 19 -9.57 -3.25 6.78
CA LYS A 19 -8.38 -4.01 6.33
C LYS A 19 -8.17 -5.18 7.27
N ILE A 20 -8.31 -6.40 6.75
CA ILE A 20 -8.21 -7.64 7.51
C ILE A 20 -7.05 -8.45 6.95
N LEU A 21 -6.17 -8.90 7.85
CA LEU A 21 -5.17 -9.92 7.55
C LEU A 21 -5.61 -11.23 8.19
N VAL A 22 -5.68 -12.28 7.37
CA VAL A 22 -5.97 -13.64 7.83
C VAL A 22 -4.81 -14.54 7.45
N TYR A 23 -4.27 -15.26 8.42
CA TYR A 23 -3.17 -16.18 8.16
C TYR A 23 -3.29 -17.46 8.99
N GLY A 24 -2.57 -18.49 8.59
CA GLY A 24 -2.63 -19.80 9.23
C GLY A 24 -2.11 -20.90 8.30
N PRO A 25 -1.96 -22.14 8.79
CA PRO A 25 -1.50 -23.26 7.98
C PRO A 25 -2.48 -23.58 6.84
N THR A 26 -2.08 -24.47 5.94
CA THR A 26 -2.96 -24.91 4.84
C THR A 26 -4.21 -25.61 5.38
N GLY A 27 -5.35 -25.44 4.70
CA GLY A 27 -6.59 -26.16 5.03
C GLY A 27 -7.40 -25.62 6.22
N VAL A 28 -7.03 -24.47 6.80
CA VAL A 28 -7.74 -23.89 7.97
C VAL A 28 -8.88 -22.93 7.63
N GLY A 29 -9.31 -22.88 6.36
CA GLY A 29 -10.46 -22.07 5.95
C GLY A 29 -10.17 -20.59 5.66
N LYS A 30 -8.93 -20.23 5.31
CA LYS A 30 -8.55 -18.83 4.98
C LYS A 30 -9.34 -18.25 3.80
N THR A 31 -9.37 -18.95 2.67
CA THR A 31 -10.15 -18.57 1.48
C THR A 31 -11.64 -18.55 1.79
N VAL A 32 -12.14 -19.52 2.58
CA VAL A 32 -13.55 -19.58 3.01
C VAL A 32 -13.95 -18.37 3.84
N PHE A 33 -13.07 -17.89 4.72
CA PHE A 33 -13.28 -16.63 5.44
C PHE A 33 -13.43 -15.46 4.45
N GLY A 34 -12.51 -15.33 3.48
CA GLY A 34 -12.55 -14.27 2.49
C GLY A 34 -13.84 -14.27 1.67
N LEU A 35 -14.24 -15.44 1.17
CA LEU A 35 -15.44 -15.65 0.37
C LEU A 35 -16.76 -15.28 1.08
N SER A 36 -16.75 -15.15 2.41
CA SER A 36 -17.93 -14.71 3.16
C SER A 36 -18.26 -13.23 3.00
N PHE A 37 -17.36 -12.42 2.43
CA PHE A 37 -17.55 -10.99 2.22
C PHE A 37 -18.48 -10.70 1.03
N PRO A 38 -19.15 -9.54 1.00
CA PRO A 38 -20.02 -9.17 -0.11
C PRO A 38 -19.22 -8.60 -1.31
N GLU A 39 -19.75 -8.78 -2.51
CA GLU A 39 -19.35 -8.10 -3.77
C GLU A 39 -17.83 -8.06 -3.94
N ILE A 40 -17.26 -9.24 -4.19
CA ILE A 40 -15.84 -9.53 -4.14
C ILE A 40 -15.20 -9.43 -5.52
N ILE A 41 -14.10 -8.69 -5.60
CA ILE A 41 -13.06 -8.88 -6.62
C ILE A 41 -11.89 -9.59 -5.94
N ALA A 42 -11.41 -10.71 -6.51
CA ALA A 42 -10.34 -11.51 -5.93
C ALA A 42 -9.11 -11.52 -6.84
N MET A 43 -7.94 -11.33 -6.24
CA MET A 43 -6.65 -11.70 -6.82
C MET A 43 -6.33 -13.13 -6.34
N ASP A 44 -6.43 -14.10 -7.24
CA ASP A 44 -6.05 -15.49 -6.98
C ASP A 44 -4.63 -15.73 -7.45
N SER A 45 -3.75 -16.01 -6.50
CA SER A 45 -2.33 -16.26 -6.73
C SER A 45 -1.95 -17.71 -6.43
N GLU A 46 -2.89 -18.54 -6.02
CA GLU A 46 -2.68 -19.94 -5.60
C GLU A 46 -3.60 -20.95 -6.34
N ASP A 47 -4.42 -20.51 -7.29
CA ASP A 47 -5.44 -21.32 -7.99
C ASP A 47 -6.42 -21.98 -7.00
N GLY A 48 -6.72 -21.26 -5.93
CA GLY A 48 -7.57 -21.75 -4.83
C GLY A 48 -9.05 -21.62 -5.13
N TYR A 49 -9.44 -20.70 -6.01
CA TYR A 49 -10.83 -20.33 -6.25
C TYR A 49 -11.55 -21.26 -7.21
N ALA A 50 -10.82 -21.91 -8.12
CA ALA A 50 -11.35 -22.85 -9.12
C ALA A 50 -12.25 -23.94 -8.49
N TRP A 51 -11.96 -24.35 -7.25
CA TRP A 51 -12.77 -25.35 -6.52
C TRP A 51 -14.09 -24.81 -5.93
N TYR A 52 -14.22 -23.49 -5.81
CA TYR A 52 -15.40 -22.83 -5.25
C TYR A 52 -16.30 -22.22 -6.32
N GLU A 53 -15.79 -21.98 -7.53
CA GLU A 53 -16.59 -21.47 -8.64
C GLU A 53 -17.85 -22.30 -8.89
N GLY A 54 -18.98 -21.62 -9.09
CA GLY A 54 -20.29 -22.26 -9.24
C GLY A 54 -20.90 -22.83 -7.95
N THR A 55 -20.23 -22.71 -6.81
CA THR A 55 -20.79 -23.12 -5.50
C THR A 55 -21.37 -21.93 -4.72
N GLU A 56 -22.20 -22.24 -3.73
CA GLU A 56 -22.76 -21.25 -2.79
C GLU A 56 -21.67 -20.44 -2.06
N ARG A 57 -20.46 -20.99 -1.92
CA ARG A 57 -19.33 -20.29 -1.28
C ARG A 57 -18.80 -19.15 -2.16
N ALA A 58 -18.87 -19.29 -3.48
CA ALA A 58 -18.38 -18.28 -4.42
C ALA A 58 -19.46 -17.30 -4.90
N LYS A 59 -20.68 -17.36 -4.37
CA LYS A 59 -21.81 -16.55 -4.85
C LYS A 59 -21.59 -15.03 -4.77
N ASN A 60 -20.66 -14.58 -3.92
CA ASN A 60 -20.34 -13.18 -3.73
C ASN A 60 -19.22 -12.69 -4.67
N LEU A 61 -18.59 -13.58 -5.44
CA LEU A 61 -17.56 -13.22 -6.42
C LEU A 61 -18.18 -12.50 -7.61
N LEU A 62 -17.61 -11.36 -7.94
CA LEU A 62 -17.90 -10.57 -9.14
C LEU A 62 -16.84 -10.79 -10.22
N GLY A 63 -15.60 -11.06 -9.83
CA GLY A 63 -14.48 -11.30 -10.73
C GLY A 63 -13.24 -11.85 -10.02
N ILE A 64 -12.41 -12.53 -10.78
CA ILE A 64 -11.14 -13.12 -10.35
C ILE A 64 -10.05 -12.67 -11.31
N VAL A 65 -8.89 -12.32 -10.78
CA VAL A 65 -7.65 -12.11 -11.53
C VAL A 65 -6.64 -13.13 -11.07
N ASP A 66 -6.26 -14.03 -11.98
CA ASP A 66 -5.26 -15.07 -11.72
C ASP A 66 -3.85 -14.54 -11.99
N SER A 67 -3.11 -14.20 -10.93
CA SER A 67 -1.73 -13.74 -11.07
C SER A 67 -0.96 -13.79 -9.74
N GLN A 68 0.37 -13.86 -9.84
CA GLN A 68 1.29 -13.66 -8.70
C GLN A 68 2.08 -12.34 -8.81
N SER A 69 1.88 -11.59 -9.89
CA SER A 69 2.63 -10.38 -10.20
C SER A 69 2.21 -9.23 -9.29
N PHE A 70 3.20 -8.56 -8.72
CA PHE A 70 2.98 -7.28 -8.04
C PHE A 70 2.37 -6.23 -8.96
N ASP A 71 2.80 -6.18 -10.23
CA ASP A 71 2.36 -5.15 -11.16
C ASP A 71 0.90 -5.38 -11.58
N ASP A 72 0.49 -6.64 -11.78
CA ASP A 72 -0.92 -6.96 -12.08
C ASP A 72 -1.83 -6.58 -10.91
N LEU A 73 -1.41 -6.89 -9.67
CA LEU A 73 -2.16 -6.49 -8.48
C LEU A 73 -2.20 -4.96 -8.32
N ALA A 74 -1.11 -4.27 -8.62
CA ALA A 74 -1.07 -2.81 -8.55
C ALA A 74 -2.01 -2.19 -9.58
N ASN A 75 -1.97 -2.68 -10.83
CA ASN A 75 -2.85 -2.22 -11.91
C ASN A 75 -4.31 -2.52 -11.59
N LEU A 76 -4.62 -3.72 -11.07
CA LEU A 76 -5.98 -4.05 -10.62
C LEU A 76 -6.47 -3.05 -9.56
N ILE A 77 -5.65 -2.73 -8.54
CA ILE A 77 -6.06 -1.77 -7.53
C ILE A 77 -6.27 -0.37 -8.12
N ASP A 78 -5.44 0.04 -9.07
CA ASP A 78 -5.59 1.32 -9.75
C ASP A 78 -6.89 1.36 -10.60
N GLU A 79 -7.23 0.30 -11.33
CA GLU A 79 -8.50 0.17 -12.05
C GLU A 79 -9.72 0.17 -11.11
N LEU A 80 -9.62 -0.54 -9.98
CA LEU A 80 -10.67 -0.57 -8.95
C LEU A 80 -10.86 0.77 -8.25
N ASP A 81 -9.81 1.58 -8.11
CA ASP A 81 -9.88 2.93 -7.54
C ASP A 81 -10.74 3.87 -8.39
N GLU A 82 -10.82 3.63 -9.70
CA GLU A 82 -11.69 4.37 -10.63
C GLU A 82 -13.15 3.88 -10.60
N ASN A 83 -13.39 2.65 -10.11
CA ASN A 83 -14.68 1.95 -10.15
C ASN A 83 -15.17 1.50 -8.75
N VAL A 84 -14.92 2.32 -7.72
CA VAL A 84 -15.19 1.98 -6.30
C VAL A 84 -16.67 1.72 -5.94
N ASP A 85 -17.61 2.06 -6.81
CA ASP A 85 -19.04 1.83 -6.56
C ASP A 85 -19.52 0.44 -7.04
N ASP A 86 -18.70 -0.29 -7.80
CA ASP A 86 -19.09 -1.57 -8.44
C ASP A 86 -18.82 -2.80 -7.55
N PHE A 87 -18.12 -2.62 -6.44
CA PHE A 87 -17.74 -3.72 -5.55
C PHE A 87 -17.57 -3.23 -4.10
N LYS A 88 -17.47 -4.17 -3.16
CA LYS A 88 -17.30 -3.86 -1.72
C LYS A 88 -16.05 -4.45 -1.11
N THR A 89 -15.46 -5.46 -1.73
CA THR A 89 -14.34 -6.18 -1.15
C THR A 89 -13.29 -6.53 -2.20
N LEU A 90 -12.03 -6.21 -1.91
CA LEU A 90 -10.88 -6.77 -2.60
C LEU A 90 -10.28 -7.88 -1.73
N ILE A 91 -10.14 -9.08 -2.29
CA ILE A 91 -9.39 -10.19 -1.67
C ILE A 91 -8.06 -10.36 -2.38
N ILE A 92 -6.99 -10.57 -1.61
CA ILE A 92 -5.66 -10.95 -2.10
C ILE A 92 -5.32 -12.29 -1.49
N ASP A 93 -5.41 -13.36 -2.28
CA ASP A 93 -5.20 -14.75 -1.85
C ASP A 93 -4.13 -15.41 -2.72
N SER A 94 -2.85 -15.38 -2.35
CA SER A 94 -2.26 -14.94 -1.09
C SER A 94 -1.23 -13.82 -1.27
N GLU A 95 -1.16 -12.92 -0.29
CA GLU A 95 -0.06 -11.95 -0.18
C GLU A 95 1.31 -12.63 -0.09
N THR A 96 1.36 -13.86 0.41
CA THR A 96 2.59 -14.64 0.51
C THR A 96 3.18 -14.86 -0.88
N LYS A 97 2.38 -15.33 -1.84
CA LYS A 97 2.87 -15.56 -3.21
C LYS A 97 3.24 -14.28 -3.93
N ILE A 98 2.49 -13.20 -3.74
CA ILE A 98 2.89 -11.88 -4.28
C ILE A 98 4.26 -11.46 -3.73
N TYR A 99 4.49 -11.65 -2.43
CA TYR A 99 5.75 -11.28 -1.78
C TYR A 99 6.92 -12.19 -2.17
N GLU A 100 6.68 -13.49 -2.38
CA GLU A 100 7.65 -14.45 -2.91
C GLU A 100 8.03 -14.11 -4.35
N ASN A 101 7.05 -13.85 -5.22
CA ASN A 101 7.27 -13.49 -6.61
C ASN A 101 8.16 -12.24 -6.78
N ILE A 102 7.97 -11.21 -5.95
CA ILE A 102 8.84 -10.02 -5.94
C ILE A 102 10.31 -10.40 -5.59
N GLN A 103 10.51 -11.33 -4.66
CA GLN A 103 11.84 -11.78 -4.26
C GLN A 103 12.51 -12.60 -5.37
N GLU A 104 11.78 -13.52 -5.97
CA GLU A 104 12.23 -14.36 -7.07
C GLU A 104 12.62 -13.52 -8.28
N ALA A 105 11.75 -12.61 -8.72
CA ALA A 105 12.04 -11.73 -9.86
C ALA A 105 13.30 -10.88 -9.65
N LEU A 106 13.54 -10.39 -8.42
CA LEU A 106 14.76 -9.63 -8.12
C LEU A 106 16.00 -10.50 -7.97
N GLN A 107 15.84 -11.76 -7.56
CA GLN A 107 16.92 -12.73 -7.51
C GLN A 107 17.39 -13.08 -8.93
N GLU A 108 16.47 -13.35 -9.86
CA GLU A 108 16.79 -13.61 -11.28
C GLU A 108 17.54 -12.44 -11.95
N VAL A 109 17.21 -11.20 -11.55
CA VAL A 109 17.94 -10.00 -11.99
C VAL A 109 19.39 -9.99 -11.46
N GLU A 110 19.63 -10.39 -10.22
CA GLU A 110 20.99 -10.47 -9.67
C GLU A 110 21.79 -11.61 -10.30
N GLU A 111 21.16 -12.77 -10.55
CA GLU A 111 21.75 -13.90 -11.26
C GLU A 111 22.15 -13.51 -12.70
N SER A 112 21.26 -12.84 -13.42
CA SER A 112 21.53 -12.30 -14.76
C SER A 112 22.71 -11.32 -14.76
N ARG A 113 22.86 -10.51 -13.69
CA ARG A 113 24.00 -9.59 -13.53
C ARG A 113 25.29 -10.35 -13.21
N ALA A 114 25.23 -11.45 -12.47
CA ALA A 114 26.37 -12.31 -12.17
C ALA A 114 26.91 -12.95 -13.46
N ILE A 115 26.01 -13.52 -14.28
CA ILE A 115 26.35 -14.11 -15.60
C ILE A 115 27.07 -13.07 -16.48
N ARG A 116 26.51 -11.86 -16.61
CA ARG A 116 27.12 -10.77 -17.41
C ARG A 116 28.49 -10.33 -16.91
N LYS A 117 28.83 -10.61 -15.65
CA LYS A 117 30.12 -10.31 -15.03
C LYS A 117 31.05 -11.52 -14.95
N GLY A 118 30.68 -12.65 -15.56
CA GLY A 118 31.46 -13.89 -15.54
C GLY A 118 31.58 -14.51 -14.14
N LYS A 119 30.59 -14.29 -13.28
CA LYS A 119 30.53 -14.84 -11.92
C LYS A 119 29.61 -16.06 -11.88
N ASP A 120 29.80 -16.92 -10.87
CA ASP A 120 28.88 -18.01 -10.59
C ASP A 120 27.51 -17.47 -10.17
N VAL A 121 26.46 -18.12 -10.67
CA VAL A 121 25.05 -17.83 -10.38
C VAL A 121 24.71 -18.27 -8.96
N LEU A 122 25.29 -19.38 -8.49
CA LEU A 122 25.03 -19.91 -7.15
C LEU A 122 25.56 -19.00 -6.03
N ASP A 123 26.50 -18.12 -6.36
CA ASP A 123 27.01 -17.09 -5.45
C ASP A 123 26.14 -15.81 -5.46
N ALA A 124 25.20 -15.69 -6.40
CA ALA A 124 24.31 -14.55 -6.50
C ALA A 124 23.27 -14.58 -5.39
N ASN A 125 23.24 -13.51 -4.60
CA ASN A 125 22.26 -13.31 -3.53
C ASN A 125 21.61 -11.94 -3.70
N LEU A 126 20.38 -11.80 -3.22
CA LEU A 126 19.71 -10.50 -3.14
C LEU A 126 20.59 -9.46 -2.44
N SER A 127 20.98 -8.44 -3.20
CA SER A 127 21.79 -7.33 -2.70
C SER A 127 21.02 -6.45 -1.72
N VAL A 128 21.73 -5.63 -0.93
CA VAL A 128 21.09 -4.61 -0.06
C VAL A 128 20.16 -3.69 -0.85
N ARG A 129 20.51 -3.37 -2.11
CA ARG A 129 19.68 -2.56 -3.00
C ARG A 129 18.41 -3.31 -3.41
N SER A 130 18.51 -4.61 -3.73
CA SER A 130 17.37 -5.46 -4.10
C SER A 130 16.40 -5.58 -2.91
N TRP A 131 16.92 -5.81 -1.70
CA TRP A 131 16.13 -5.74 -0.46
C TRP A 131 15.47 -4.37 -0.24
N GLY A 132 16.12 -3.28 -0.65
CA GLY A 132 15.54 -1.94 -0.68
C GLY A 132 14.32 -1.85 -1.60
N LYS A 133 14.43 -2.36 -2.84
CA LYS A 133 13.32 -2.39 -3.82
C LYS A 133 12.18 -3.29 -3.35
N ILE A 134 12.46 -4.48 -2.77
CA ILE A 134 11.43 -5.37 -2.18
C ILE A 134 10.61 -4.61 -1.13
N LYS A 135 11.27 -3.94 -0.18
CA LYS A 135 10.60 -3.13 0.85
C LYS A 135 9.80 -1.98 0.26
N GLN A 136 10.32 -1.34 -0.79
CA GLN A 136 9.63 -0.26 -1.48
C GLN A 136 8.34 -0.75 -2.16
N LEU A 137 8.38 -1.89 -2.87
CA LEU A 137 7.21 -2.47 -3.54
C LEU A 137 6.17 -2.92 -2.50
N ALA A 138 6.59 -3.63 -1.46
CA ALA A 138 5.69 -4.01 -0.36
C ALA A 138 5.02 -2.79 0.29
N SER A 139 5.78 -1.70 0.52
CA SER A 139 5.22 -0.45 1.05
C SER A 139 4.26 0.23 0.07
N ARG A 140 4.53 0.15 -1.24
CA ARG A 140 3.63 0.67 -2.28
C ARG A 140 2.29 -0.10 -2.24
N LEU A 141 2.33 -1.43 -2.15
CA LEU A 141 1.11 -2.25 -2.04
C LEU A 141 0.28 -1.86 -0.81
N GLN A 142 0.89 -1.69 0.36
CA GLN A 142 0.14 -1.29 1.56
C GLN A 142 -0.52 0.09 1.39
N ASN A 143 0.13 1.04 0.71
CA ASN A 143 -0.45 2.36 0.43
C ASN A 143 -1.62 2.29 -0.54
N LEU A 144 -1.53 1.48 -1.61
CA LEU A 144 -2.62 1.26 -2.56
C LEU A 144 -3.86 0.69 -1.85
N LYS A 145 -3.68 -0.37 -1.05
CA LYS A 145 -4.75 -0.96 -0.24
C LYS A 145 -5.33 0.02 0.78
N LEU A 146 -4.49 0.88 1.38
CA LEU A 146 -4.93 1.90 2.32
C LEU A 146 -5.77 2.99 1.66
N LYS A 147 -5.40 3.40 0.44
CA LYS A 147 -6.17 4.34 -0.39
C LYS A 147 -7.54 3.75 -0.67
N LEU A 148 -7.59 2.56 -1.26
CA LEU A 148 -8.85 1.87 -1.59
C LEU A 148 -9.73 1.66 -0.34
N ALA A 149 -9.14 1.24 0.78
CA ALA A 149 -9.88 1.10 2.04
C ALA A 149 -10.45 2.41 2.58
N SER A 150 -9.80 3.54 2.30
CA SER A 150 -10.30 4.86 2.71
C SER A 150 -11.53 5.32 1.91
N GLN A 151 -11.82 4.66 0.78
CA GLN A 151 -13.04 4.85 -0.02
C GLN A 151 -14.23 3.99 0.43
N GLY A 152 -14.04 3.13 1.43
CA GLY A 152 -15.11 2.26 1.94
C GLY A 152 -14.99 0.80 1.53
N ILE A 153 -13.97 0.44 0.75
CA ILE A 153 -13.74 -0.92 0.27
C ILE A 153 -13.05 -1.77 1.34
N ASN A 154 -13.57 -2.97 1.60
CA ASN A 154 -12.91 -3.92 2.49
C ASN A 154 -11.72 -4.56 1.78
N ILE A 155 -10.61 -4.71 2.50
CA ILE A 155 -9.42 -5.39 2.00
C ILE A 155 -9.22 -6.63 2.85
N VAL A 156 -9.30 -7.81 2.24
CA VAL A 156 -9.01 -9.09 2.89
C VAL A 156 -7.73 -9.65 2.29
N SER A 157 -6.65 -9.58 3.06
CA SER A 157 -5.36 -10.14 2.70
C SER A 157 -5.20 -11.50 3.36
N ILE A 158 -4.96 -12.53 2.56
CA ILE A 158 -4.70 -13.90 3.03
C ILE A 158 -3.20 -14.18 2.95
N ALA A 159 -2.65 -14.78 4.00
CA ALA A 159 -1.24 -15.16 4.05
C ALA A 159 -1.04 -16.57 4.60
N GLN A 160 0.07 -17.19 4.24
CA GLN A 160 0.55 -18.42 4.89
C GLN A 160 1.16 -18.08 6.26
N ALA A 161 1.29 -19.09 7.12
CA ALA A 161 1.96 -18.93 8.41
C ALA A 161 3.42 -19.38 8.31
N SER A 162 4.36 -18.56 8.79
CA SER A 162 5.74 -18.97 9.04
C SER A 162 6.02 -19.06 10.54
N ASP A 163 6.88 -20.01 10.91
CA ASP A 163 7.30 -20.22 12.29
C ASP A 163 8.16 -19.07 12.82
N VAL A 164 7.93 -18.72 14.09
CA VAL A 164 8.79 -17.84 14.87
C VAL A 164 9.65 -18.70 15.79
N MET A 165 10.90 -18.92 15.39
CA MET A 165 11.87 -19.69 16.15
C MET A 165 12.71 -18.77 17.07
N LYS A 166 12.89 -19.14 18.34
CA LYS A 166 13.89 -18.54 19.24
C LYS A 166 15.01 -19.53 19.54
N ASP A 167 16.21 -19.02 19.73
CA ASP A 167 17.33 -19.79 20.27
C ASP A 167 17.11 -19.98 21.76
N ALA A 168 17.04 -21.24 22.20
CA ALA A 168 16.89 -21.61 23.61
C ALA A 168 18.26 -21.90 24.28
N GLY A 169 19.37 -21.62 23.59
CA GLY A 169 20.72 -21.98 24.00
C GLY A 169 21.21 -23.25 23.30
N SER A 170 22.54 -23.38 23.19
CA SER A 170 23.22 -24.56 22.61
C SER A 170 22.85 -24.89 21.16
N GLY A 171 22.41 -23.90 20.37
CA GLY A 171 22.01 -24.08 18.97
C GLY A 171 20.65 -24.74 18.78
N VAL A 172 19.88 -24.94 19.86
CA VAL A 172 18.52 -25.51 19.80
C VAL A 172 17.53 -24.39 19.50
N ARG A 173 16.88 -24.45 18.33
CA ARG A 173 15.81 -23.53 17.95
C ARG A 173 14.46 -24.11 18.35
N VAL A 174 13.69 -23.37 19.14
CA VAL A 174 12.36 -23.77 19.60
C VAL A 174 11.31 -22.88 18.96
N LYS A 175 10.21 -23.48 18.47
CA LYS A 175 9.05 -22.73 17.95
C LYS A 175 8.37 -21.99 19.09
N THR A 176 8.23 -20.68 18.94
CA THR A 176 7.66 -19.77 19.96
C THR A 176 6.40 -19.05 19.50
N GLY A 177 5.99 -19.25 18.25
CA GLY A 177 4.79 -18.67 17.69
C GLY A 177 4.75 -18.82 16.17
N GLU A 178 3.75 -18.20 15.57
CA GLU A 178 3.52 -18.15 14.13
C GLU A 178 3.27 -16.70 13.74
N LYS A 179 3.72 -16.31 12.56
CA LYS A 179 3.50 -15.00 11.97
C LYS A 179 3.05 -15.16 10.52
N PRO A 180 2.38 -14.17 9.92
CA PRO A 180 2.08 -14.17 8.50
C PRO A 180 3.38 -14.13 7.68
N ASP A 181 3.44 -14.91 6.62
CA ASP A 181 4.54 -14.91 5.66
C ASP A 181 4.38 -13.78 4.64
N MET A 182 4.87 -12.60 5.03
CA MET A 182 4.82 -11.40 4.21
C MET A 182 5.84 -10.38 4.73
N ALA A 183 5.86 -9.19 4.13
CA ALA A 183 6.68 -8.08 4.60
C ALA A 183 6.52 -7.83 6.11
N LYS A 184 7.64 -7.89 6.86
CA LYS A 184 7.69 -7.94 8.33
C LYS A 184 6.82 -6.93 9.09
N LYS A 185 6.57 -5.75 8.51
CA LYS A 185 5.79 -4.67 9.15
C LYS A 185 4.35 -4.55 8.65
N ALA A 186 3.97 -5.28 7.60
CA ALA A 186 2.62 -5.19 7.03
C ALA A 186 1.49 -5.46 8.05
N PRO A 187 1.61 -6.38 9.03
CA PRO A 187 0.56 -6.59 10.04
C PRO A 187 0.18 -5.33 10.84
N PHE A 188 1.05 -4.32 10.92
CA PHE A 188 0.74 -3.07 11.61
C PHE A 188 -0.27 -2.19 10.88
N ASP A 189 -0.42 -2.38 9.57
CA ASP A 189 -1.27 -1.55 8.71
C ASP A 189 -2.74 -2.01 8.72
N TYR A 190 -2.99 -3.28 9.02
CA TYR A 190 -4.34 -3.85 9.10
C TYR A 190 -5.10 -3.36 10.34
N ASP A 191 -6.43 -3.34 10.23
CA ASP A 191 -7.31 -3.01 11.34
C ASP A 191 -7.64 -4.27 12.16
N VAL A 192 -7.79 -5.43 11.50
CA VAL A 192 -7.99 -6.75 12.11
C VAL A 192 -6.91 -7.72 11.66
N VAL A 193 -6.40 -8.53 12.58
CA VAL A 193 -5.48 -9.65 12.28
C VAL A 193 -6.02 -10.91 12.94
N LEU A 194 -6.28 -11.95 12.15
CA LEU A 194 -6.75 -13.26 12.60
C LEU A 194 -5.73 -14.33 12.27
N ARG A 195 -5.41 -15.18 13.25
CA ARG A 195 -4.70 -16.43 13.01
C ARG A 195 -5.71 -17.58 13.03
N LEU A 196 -5.92 -18.21 11.89
CA LEU A 196 -6.83 -19.34 11.74
C LEU A 196 -6.14 -20.65 12.05
N PHE A 197 -6.90 -21.56 12.65
CA PHE A 197 -6.48 -22.92 12.97
C PHE A 197 -7.70 -23.84 12.99
N THR A 198 -7.45 -25.15 13.01
CA THR A 198 -8.49 -26.16 13.19
C THR A 198 -8.36 -26.83 14.54
N ARG A 199 -9.49 -27.09 15.20
CA ARG A 199 -9.56 -27.88 16.43
C ARG A 199 -10.81 -28.76 16.33
N ASP A 200 -10.67 -30.06 16.56
CA ASP A 200 -11.79 -31.02 16.51
C ASP A 200 -12.62 -30.94 15.21
N ASN A 201 -11.96 -30.86 14.05
CA ASN A 201 -12.55 -30.69 12.71
C ASN A 201 -13.42 -29.43 12.51
N LYS A 202 -13.31 -28.45 13.41
CA LYS A 202 -13.94 -27.15 13.29
C LYS A 202 -12.90 -26.08 12.99
N TYR A 203 -13.32 -25.04 12.28
CA TYR A 203 -12.49 -23.89 11.95
C TYR A 203 -12.59 -22.84 13.05
N PHE A 204 -11.45 -22.33 13.48
CA PHE A 204 -11.36 -21.28 14.48
C PHE A 204 -10.42 -20.18 14.02
N GLY A 205 -10.63 -18.97 14.53
CA GLY A 205 -9.69 -17.86 14.42
C GLY A 205 -9.43 -17.23 15.77
N VAL A 206 -8.16 -16.99 16.11
CA VAL A 206 -7.81 -16.16 17.26
C VAL A 206 -7.55 -14.72 16.81
N VAL A 207 -8.17 -13.77 17.50
CA VAL A 207 -8.01 -12.33 17.26
C VAL A 207 -6.66 -11.87 17.81
N GLU A 208 -5.72 -11.55 16.94
CA GLU A 208 -4.42 -11.01 17.37
C GLU A 208 -4.41 -9.48 17.44
N LYS A 209 -5.31 -8.85 16.67
CA LYS A 209 -5.52 -7.41 16.61
C LYS A 209 -6.95 -7.13 16.15
N ASP A 210 -7.59 -6.16 16.78
CA ASP A 210 -8.85 -5.59 16.32
C ASP A 210 -8.90 -4.11 16.72
N ARG A 211 -8.90 -3.20 15.75
CA ARG A 211 -9.03 -1.74 15.95
C ARG A 211 -10.47 -1.24 15.93
N THR A 212 -11.43 -2.14 15.69
CA THR A 212 -12.84 -1.81 15.64
C THR A 212 -13.54 -1.91 16.99
N ASP A 213 -12.84 -2.45 17.99
CA ASP A 213 -13.36 -2.82 19.30
C ASP A 213 -14.51 -3.84 19.24
N THR A 214 -14.60 -4.62 18.17
CA THR A 214 -15.60 -5.69 18.04
C THR A 214 -15.23 -6.89 18.92
N TYR A 215 -13.96 -7.29 18.91
CA TYR A 215 -13.43 -8.36 19.76
C TYR A 215 -12.18 -7.96 20.52
N ALA A 216 -12.00 -8.52 21.71
CA ALA A 216 -10.77 -8.38 22.46
C ALA A 216 -9.65 -9.24 21.84
N ARG A 217 -8.40 -8.81 22.02
CA ARG A 217 -7.24 -9.62 21.64
C ARG A 217 -7.25 -10.95 22.42
N GLY A 218 -7.02 -12.05 21.71
CA GLY A 218 -7.02 -13.41 22.26
C GLY A 218 -8.38 -14.10 22.19
N THR A 219 -9.45 -13.41 21.79
CA THR A 219 -10.75 -14.05 21.57
C THR A 219 -10.63 -15.09 20.47
N GLU A 220 -11.09 -16.31 20.75
CA GLU A 220 -11.29 -17.36 19.75
C GLU A 220 -12.71 -17.28 19.20
N ILE A 221 -12.84 -17.30 17.87
CA ILE A 221 -14.09 -17.25 17.13
C ILE A 221 -14.22 -18.55 16.35
N GLU A 222 -15.32 -19.29 16.54
CA GLU A 222 -15.66 -20.45 15.72
C GLU A 222 -16.24 -19.98 14.38
N ASN A 223 -15.75 -20.55 13.26
CA ASN A 223 -16.13 -20.22 11.89
C ASN A 223 -16.20 -18.69 11.62
N PRO A 224 -15.07 -17.97 11.78
CA PRO A 224 -15.05 -16.53 11.54
C PRO A 224 -15.48 -16.22 10.10
N SER A 225 -16.19 -15.11 9.92
CA SER A 225 -16.75 -14.65 8.64
C SER A 225 -17.03 -13.14 8.66
N TYR A 226 -17.48 -12.58 7.54
CA TYR A 226 -17.97 -11.20 7.44
C TYR A 226 -19.01 -10.85 8.52
N ALA A 227 -19.89 -11.79 8.88
CA ALA A 227 -20.97 -11.58 9.85
C ALA A 227 -20.44 -11.11 11.22
N ASN A 228 -19.22 -11.51 11.59
CA ASN A 228 -18.58 -11.09 12.83
C ASN A 228 -18.32 -9.58 12.90
N TRP A 229 -18.07 -8.92 11.76
CA TRP A 229 -17.80 -7.46 11.69
C TRP A 229 -18.88 -6.66 10.96
N ALA A 230 -19.91 -7.31 10.41
CA ALA A 230 -20.99 -6.67 9.66
C ALA A 230 -21.63 -5.49 10.42
N LYS A 231 -21.99 -5.70 11.70
CA LYS A 231 -22.58 -4.66 12.55
C LYS A 231 -21.71 -3.41 12.65
N ARG A 232 -20.38 -3.57 12.72
CA ARG A 232 -19.45 -2.43 12.79
C ARG A 232 -19.36 -1.71 11.45
N LEU A 233 -19.30 -2.46 10.36
CA LEU A 233 -19.17 -1.92 9.01
C LEU A 233 -20.42 -1.17 8.56
N GLU A 234 -21.60 -1.61 9.02
CA GLU A 234 -22.91 -1.03 8.71
C GLU A 234 -23.38 0.01 9.74
N ALA A 235 -22.58 0.30 10.76
CA ALA A 235 -22.91 1.30 11.78
C ALA A 235 -22.98 2.71 11.17
N ASP A 236 -23.86 3.56 11.73
CA ASP A 236 -24.10 4.90 11.20
C ASP A 236 -22.87 5.82 11.27
N ASP A 237 -21.97 5.58 12.24
CA ASP A 237 -20.70 6.29 12.34
C ASP A 237 -19.70 5.92 11.21
N ASN A 238 -19.96 4.82 10.49
CA ASN A 238 -19.23 4.37 9.30
C ASN A 238 -19.99 4.67 7.99
N LYS A 239 -21.03 5.50 8.01
CA LYS A 239 -21.77 5.98 6.82
C LYS A 239 -21.50 7.44 6.47
N GLY A 240 -20.48 8.05 7.08
CA GLY A 240 -20.08 9.43 6.81
C GLY A 240 -19.41 9.61 5.43
N ASN A 241 -18.98 10.84 5.13
CA ASN A 241 -18.31 11.13 3.86
C ASN A 241 -17.04 10.29 3.67
N VAL A 242 -16.82 9.84 2.43
CA VAL A 242 -15.56 9.25 1.99
C VAL A 242 -14.46 10.31 2.03
N ILE A 243 -13.31 9.95 2.59
CA ILE A 243 -12.13 10.81 2.57
C ILE A 243 -10.94 9.98 2.15
N VAL A 244 -10.57 10.15 0.88
CA VAL A 244 -9.46 9.46 0.24
C VAL A 244 -8.15 9.81 0.95
N LYS A 245 -7.44 8.77 1.40
CA LYS A 245 -6.13 8.88 2.03
C LYS A 245 -5.06 8.32 1.09
N ASP A 246 -4.46 9.21 0.33
CA ASP A 246 -3.37 8.87 -0.58
C ASP A 246 -2.02 9.39 -0.05
N PHE A 247 -1.28 8.50 0.61
CA PHE A 247 0.05 8.80 1.14
C PHE A 247 1.15 8.73 0.07
N SER A 248 0.85 8.35 -1.17
CA SER A 248 1.83 8.41 -2.27
C SER A 248 2.26 9.85 -2.54
N LYS A 249 1.33 10.80 -2.42
CA LYS A 249 1.57 12.24 -2.50
C LYS A 249 2.51 12.73 -1.41
N ASP A 250 2.44 12.16 -0.21
CA ASP A 250 3.31 12.55 0.89
C ASP A 250 4.76 12.09 0.67
N LYS A 251 4.97 10.93 0.01
CA LYS A 251 6.31 10.52 -0.43
C LYS A 251 6.88 11.48 -1.47
N LYS A 252 6.06 11.95 -2.42
CA LYS A 252 6.46 12.95 -3.42
C LYS A 252 6.80 14.29 -2.79
N LYS A 253 5.97 14.79 -1.86
CA LYS A 253 6.26 15.98 -1.05
C LYS A 253 7.57 15.85 -0.28
N ALA A 254 7.80 14.70 0.37
CA ALA A 254 9.03 14.46 1.11
C ALA A 254 10.26 14.42 0.19
N LYS A 255 10.14 13.85 -1.02
CA LYS A 255 11.20 13.89 -2.04
C LYS A 255 11.52 15.34 -2.43
N VAL A 256 10.51 16.13 -2.77
CA VAL A 256 10.70 17.54 -3.16
C VAL A 256 11.30 18.36 -2.02
N ALA A 257 10.85 18.17 -0.78
CA ALA A 257 11.41 18.85 0.39
C ALA A 257 12.87 18.45 0.65
N TYR A 258 13.23 17.19 0.41
CA TYR A 258 14.62 16.74 0.53
C TYR A 258 15.50 17.31 -0.58
N GLU A 259 15.03 17.31 -1.83
CA GLU A 259 15.71 17.95 -2.95
C GLU A 259 15.88 19.45 -2.70
N GLU A 260 14.87 20.13 -2.16
CA GLU A 260 14.95 21.52 -1.71
C GLU A 260 16.02 21.70 -0.63
N SER A 261 16.08 20.81 0.38
CA SER A 261 17.10 20.91 1.42
C SER A 261 18.53 20.83 0.87
N ILE A 262 18.75 20.05 -0.20
CA ILE A 262 20.05 19.95 -0.88
C ILE A 262 20.30 21.16 -1.78
N THR A 263 19.28 21.61 -2.51
CA THR A 263 19.38 22.68 -3.51
C THR A 263 19.27 24.09 -2.91
N SER A 264 18.88 24.21 -1.63
CA SER A 264 18.76 25.48 -0.92
C SER A 264 20.09 26.24 -0.76
N GLU A 265 21.21 25.56 -0.95
CA GLU A 265 22.55 26.16 -0.99
C GLU A 265 22.87 26.81 -2.36
N MET A 266 22.09 26.52 -3.41
CA MET A 266 22.28 27.08 -4.75
C MET A 266 21.67 28.48 -4.86
N PRO A 267 22.26 29.37 -5.69
CA PRO A 267 21.64 30.64 -6.09
C PRO A 267 20.22 30.45 -6.65
N PHE A 268 19.32 31.40 -6.39
CA PHE A 268 17.93 31.37 -6.85
C PHE A 268 17.80 31.17 -8.37
N GLU A 269 18.70 31.77 -9.15
CA GLU A 269 18.72 31.66 -10.61
C GLU A 269 18.99 30.22 -11.08
N ASP A 270 19.90 29.51 -10.40
CA ASP A 270 20.21 28.11 -10.67
C ASP A 270 19.05 27.18 -10.29
N GLN A 271 18.33 27.49 -9.20
CA GLN A 271 17.12 26.76 -8.82
C GLN A 271 16.00 26.91 -9.86
N VAL A 272 15.85 28.11 -10.43
CA VAL A 272 14.89 28.35 -11.51
C VAL A 272 15.31 27.63 -12.79
N ALA A 273 16.60 27.65 -13.12
CA ALA A 273 17.13 26.94 -14.28
C ALA A 273 16.93 25.41 -14.16
N ASP A 274 17.20 24.84 -12.99
CA ASP A 274 16.93 23.44 -12.66
C ASP A 274 15.45 23.11 -12.86
N PHE A 275 14.54 23.92 -12.28
CA PHE A 275 13.11 23.70 -12.45
C PHE A 275 12.65 23.80 -13.92
N LEU A 276 13.14 24.78 -14.68
CA LEU A 276 12.83 24.92 -16.11
C LEU A 276 13.34 23.74 -16.94
N SER A 277 14.37 23.03 -16.49
CA SER A 277 14.86 21.82 -17.16
C SER A 277 13.88 20.64 -17.03
N LEU A 278 13.04 20.63 -15.99
CA LEU A 278 12.02 19.61 -15.73
C LEU A 278 10.73 19.85 -16.53
N LEU A 279 10.52 21.05 -17.07
CA LEU A 279 9.33 21.39 -17.84
C LEU A 279 9.49 20.96 -19.30
N GLU A 280 8.64 20.04 -19.74
CA GLU A 280 8.55 19.62 -21.13
C GLU A 280 7.79 20.64 -21.99
N GLY A 281 8.41 21.09 -23.08
CA GLY A 281 7.81 22.03 -24.04
C GLY A 281 8.01 23.51 -23.70
N GLN A 282 7.98 24.35 -24.75
CA GLN A 282 8.11 25.80 -24.60
C GLN A 282 6.88 26.43 -23.92
N ASP A 283 5.70 25.84 -24.12
CA ASP A 283 4.43 26.35 -23.60
C ASP A 283 4.41 26.33 -22.07
N LYS A 284 4.79 25.21 -21.43
CA LYS A 284 4.89 25.10 -19.96
C LYS A 284 5.90 26.09 -19.37
N LYS A 285 6.98 26.39 -20.08
CA LYS A 285 7.97 27.40 -19.67
C LYS A 285 7.41 28.82 -19.75
N GLN A 286 6.60 29.12 -20.76
CA GLN A 286 5.90 30.39 -20.88
C GLN A 286 4.80 30.56 -19.82
N GLU A 287 4.06 29.50 -19.51
CA GLU A 287 3.10 29.48 -18.41
C GLU A 287 3.77 29.78 -17.06
N PHE A 288 4.91 29.12 -16.79
CA PHE A 288 5.71 29.41 -15.60
C PHE A 288 6.13 30.88 -15.53
N ALA A 289 6.68 31.43 -16.62
CA ALA A 289 7.10 32.83 -16.67
C ALA A 289 5.93 33.80 -16.45
N THR A 290 4.76 33.49 -17.00
CA THR A 290 3.52 34.25 -16.79
C THR A 290 3.10 34.21 -15.32
N LYS A 291 3.14 33.03 -14.69
CA LYS A 291 2.77 32.88 -13.28
C LYS A 291 3.74 33.59 -12.34
N VAL A 292 5.05 33.53 -12.60
CA VAL A 292 6.06 34.27 -11.84
C VAL A 292 5.78 35.78 -11.91
N LYS A 293 5.46 36.30 -13.11
CA LYS A 293 5.12 37.71 -13.28
C LYS A 293 3.85 38.09 -12.51
N GLU A 294 2.82 37.24 -12.52
CA GLU A 294 1.59 37.46 -11.73
C GLU A 294 1.87 37.48 -10.21
N MET A 295 2.68 36.55 -9.72
CA MET A 295 2.97 36.41 -8.28
C MET A 295 3.90 37.50 -7.75
N THR A 296 4.79 38.02 -8.59
CA THR A 296 5.87 38.93 -8.15
C THR A 296 5.71 40.36 -8.67
N GLY A 297 4.91 40.58 -9.72
CA GLY A 297 4.79 41.87 -10.40
C GLY A 297 6.00 42.25 -11.26
N SER A 298 7.07 41.44 -11.28
CA SER A 298 8.31 41.70 -12.02
C SER A 298 8.47 40.72 -13.20
N LYS A 299 9.06 41.21 -14.30
CA LYS A 299 9.47 40.36 -15.44
C LYS A 299 10.90 39.83 -15.30
N THR A 300 11.67 40.33 -14.33
CA THR A 300 13.10 40.08 -14.21
C THR A 300 13.38 39.33 -12.91
N LEU A 301 13.91 38.11 -13.02
CA LEU A 301 14.20 37.21 -11.89
C LEU A 301 15.28 37.77 -10.95
N SER A 302 16.30 38.42 -11.50
CA SER A 302 17.40 39.02 -10.73
C SER A 302 16.99 40.26 -9.93
N ALA A 303 15.81 40.82 -10.18
CA ALA A 303 15.28 41.99 -9.48
C ALA A 303 14.30 41.62 -8.35
N LEU A 304 14.08 40.33 -8.09
CA LEU A 304 13.13 39.86 -7.08
C LEU A 304 13.70 40.00 -5.66
N THR A 305 12.85 40.45 -4.72
CA THR A 305 13.17 40.44 -3.30
C THR A 305 13.19 39.01 -2.76
N LYS A 306 13.86 38.77 -1.62
CA LYS A 306 13.86 37.45 -0.96
C LYS A 306 12.46 36.90 -0.70
N GLU A 307 11.51 37.76 -0.35
CA GLU A 307 10.11 37.33 -0.12
C GLU A 307 9.44 36.87 -1.42
N GLN A 308 9.68 37.58 -2.53
CA GLN A 308 9.20 37.19 -3.85
C GLN A 308 9.87 35.91 -4.34
N GLN A 309 11.17 35.76 -4.13
CA GLN A 309 11.91 34.52 -4.43
C GLN A 309 11.32 33.33 -3.66
N ASN A 310 11.05 33.47 -2.36
CA ASN A 310 10.44 32.41 -1.57
C ASN A 310 9.03 32.01 -2.07
N LYS A 311 8.23 32.97 -2.55
CA LYS A 311 6.92 32.67 -3.18
C LYS A 311 7.10 31.86 -4.46
N VAL A 312 8.09 32.21 -5.29
CA VAL A 312 8.41 31.46 -6.53
C VAL A 312 8.94 30.07 -6.21
N ILE A 313 9.83 29.92 -5.23
CA ILE A 313 10.34 28.61 -4.78
C ILE A 313 9.21 27.72 -4.29
N LYS A 314 8.32 28.25 -3.44
CA LYS A 314 7.15 27.52 -2.97
C LYS A 314 6.28 27.03 -4.14
N TYR A 315 6.02 27.91 -5.10
CA TYR A 315 5.28 27.54 -6.31
C TYR A 315 6.00 26.47 -7.13
N MET A 316 7.31 26.59 -7.36
CA MET A 316 8.11 25.58 -8.07
C MET A 316 8.00 24.22 -7.38
N ASN A 317 8.10 24.16 -6.05
CA ASN A 317 7.98 22.92 -5.29
C ASN A 317 6.58 22.30 -5.40
N GLU A 318 5.53 23.11 -5.35
CA GLU A 318 4.15 22.66 -5.61
C GLU A 318 3.99 22.07 -7.02
N GLN A 319 4.61 22.67 -8.03
CA GLN A 319 4.58 22.14 -9.40
C GLN A 319 5.45 20.88 -9.56
N LYS A 320 6.62 20.80 -8.92
CA LYS A 320 7.45 19.58 -8.92
C LYS A 320 6.66 18.37 -8.39
N VAL A 321 5.84 18.55 -7.34
CA VAL A 321 4.96 17.49 -6.83
C VAL A 321 3.93 17.05 -7.89
N LYS A 322 3.32 17.99 -8.63
CA LYS A 322 2.35 17.68 -9.69
C LYS A 322 2.97 16.96 -10.88
N ILE A 323 4.16 17.39 -11.32
CA ILE A 323 4.90 16.72 -12.40
C ILE A 323 5.19 15.26 -12.02
N LEU A 324 5.57 15.01 -10.77
CA LEU A 324 5.77 13.66 -10.24
C LEU A 324 4.46 12.86 -10.08
N ASP A 325 3.29 13.52 -10.05
CA ASP A 325 1.97 12.88 -10.11
C ASP A 325 1.59 12.44 -11.53
N GLU A 326 1.96 13.23 -12.55
CA GLU A 326 1.65 12.96 -13.96
C GLU A 326 2.64 12.02 -14.65
N THR A 327 3.83 11.81 -14.06
CA THR A 327 4.83 10.87 -14.61
C THR A 327 4.50 9.45 -14.15
N PRO A 328 4.28 8.48 -15.07
CA PRO A 328 4.12 7.08 -14.69
C PRO A 328 5.33 6.65 -13.86
N VAL A 329 5.08 5.93 -12.76
CA VAL A 329 6.18 5.28 -12.03
C VAL A 329 6.73 4.21 -12.97
N ALA A 330 7.83 4.52 -13.66
CA ALA A 330 8.54 3.52 -14.46
C ALA A 330 8.78 2.26 -13.60
N ALA A 331 8.34 1.11 -14.13
CA ALA A 331 8.41 -0.20 -13.49
C ALA A 331 9.81 -0.52 -12.94
#